data_AF-A0A2D6CWD2-F1
#
_entry.id   AF-A0A2D6CWD2-F1
#
_cell.length_a   1.000
_cell.length_b   1.000
_cell.length_c   1.000
_cell.angle_alpha   90.00
_cell.angle_beta   90.00
_cell.angle_gamma   90.00
#
_symmetry.space_group_name_H-M   'P 1'
#
loop_
_entity.id
_entity.type
_entity.pdbx_description
1 polymer ?
#
loop_
_entity_poly.entity_id
_entity_poly.type
_entity_poly.pdbx_seq_one_letter_code
_entity_poly.pdbx_strand_id
1 'polypeptide(L)'
;MSLSVYYGDIHNHCGISYGHGPLEDALANAQQQLDFCSVTGHAHWPDMPHEPGRLDGLALYHREGFAKLADNWPGVLDTMDEANDPGRFVTFPSFEWHSMRSGDHAIYYRDGAGELLRPDSIGDLHAQLAALDAEGVAAMANPHHIGYHRGSRGINWDHYDPRFSPVVEMMSMHGCAESDVAP
;
A
#
# COMPACT_ATOMS: atom_id res chain seq x y z
N MET A 1 18.00 20.82 -16.86
CA MET A 1 16.59 20.87 -16.43
C MET A 1 16.60 21.19 -14.95
N SER A 2 15.79 22.15 -14.48
CA SER A 2 15.57 22.37 -13.05
C SER A 2 14.57 21.34 -12.54
N LEU A 3 14.82 20.76 -11.38
CA LEU A 3 13.85 19.91 -10.68
C LEU A 3 12.88 20.79 -9.88
N SER A 4 11.62 20.38 -9.82
CA SER A 4 10.59 20.98 -8.95
C SER A 4 10.37 20.10 -7.73
N VAL A 5 10.01 20.71 -6.60
CA VAL A 5 9.65 20.00 -5.37
C VAL A 5 8.14 19.80 -5.34
N TYR A 6 7.70 18.62 -4.96
CA TYR A 6 6.29 18.26 -4.77
C TYR A 6 6.12 17.58 -3.41
N TYR A 7 4.98 17.78 -2.78
CA TYR A 7 4.61 17.22 -1.49
C TYR A 7 3.46 16.24 -1.66
N GLY A 8 3.56 15.07 -1.05
CA GLY A 8 2.51 14.06 -1.14
C GLY A 8 2.56 13.04 -0.03
N ASP A 9 1.44 12.33 0.10
CA ASP A 9 1.25 11.22 1.03
C ASP A 9 0.89 9.98 0.21
N ILE A 10 1.75 8.98 0.27
CA ILE A 10 1.57 7.74 -0.49
C ILE A 10 1.14 6.57 0.37
N HIS A 11 0.85 6.72 1.67
CA HIS A 11 0.39 5.58 2.47
C HIS A 11 -0.65 6.03 3.49
N ASN A 12 -1.85 6.31 2.98
CA ASN A 12 -3.01 6.67 3.77
C ASN A 12 -4.11 5.61 3.64
N HIS A 13 -4.91 5.42 4.68
CA HIS A 13 -6.01 4.45 4.69
C HIS A 13 -7.36 5.15 4.91
N CYS A 14 -8.42 4.59 4.31
CA CYS A 14 -9.79 5.00 4.59
C CYS A 14 -10.74 3.78 4.59
N GLY A 15 -12.04 4.05 4.55
CA GLY A 15 -13.10 3.06 4.56
C GLY A 15 -13.24 2.22 3.29
N ILE A 16 -12.31 2.24 2.33
CA ILE A 16 -12.32 1.31 1.18
C ILE A 16 -11.97 -0.12 1.56
N SER A 17 -11.28 -0.30 2.70
CA SER A 17 -11.05 -1.60 3.35
C SER A 17 -11.62 -1.53 4.77
N TYR A 18 -10.77 -1.69 5.78
CA TYR A 18 -11.17 -1.69 7.19
C TYR A 18 -10.74 -0.42 7.97
N GLY A 19 -10.33 0.64 7.28
CA GLY A 19 -10.19 1.98 7.85
C GLY A 19 -11.53 2.73 7.98
N HIS A 20 -11.48 4.04 8.16
CA HIS A 20 -12.67 4.89 8.36
C HIS A 20 -12.76 6.04 7.36
N GLY A 21 -13.97 6.51 7.10
CA GLY A 21 -14.25 7.63 6.18
C GLY A 21 -14.37 7.20 4.71
N PRO A 22 -15.09 7.95 3.87
CA PRO A 22 -15.20 7.68 2.44
C PRO A 22 -13.91 8.07 1.69
N LEU A 23 -13.69 7.47 0.52
CA LEU A 23 -12.49 7.71 -0.30
C LEU A 23 -12.45 9.17 -0.80
N GLU A 24 -13.61 9.69 -1.16
CA GLU A 24 -13.82 11.04 -1.69
C GLU A 24 -13.41 12.11 -0.66
N ASP A 25 -13.71 11.90 0.62
CA ASP A 25 -13.29 12.82 1.68
C ASP A 25 -11.77 12.76 1.89
N ALA A 26 -11.16 11.56 1.83
CA ALA A 26 -9.71 11.41 1.93
C ALA A 26 -8.99 12.16 0.80
N LEU A 27 -9.49 12.03 -0.43
CA LEU A 27 -8.97 12.73 -1.61
C LEU A 27 -9.19 14.25 -1.52
N ALA A 28 -10.40 14.68 -1.15
CA ALA A 28 -10.72 16.10 -1.00
C ALA A 28 -9.86 16.78 0.07
N ASN A 29 -9.53 16.07 1.15
CA ASN A 29 -8.61 16.57 2.17
C ASN A 29 -7.17 16.66 1.65
N ALA A 30 -6.68 15.64 0.95
CA ALA A 30 -5.34 15.65 0.35
C ALA A 30 -5.15 16.80 -0.65
N GLN A 31 -6.15 17.04 -1.51
CA GLN A 31 -6.15 18.11 -2.52
C GLN A 31 -6.01 19.53 -1.93
N GLN A 32 -6.27 19.73 -0.63
CA GLN A 32 -6.12 21.04 -0.01
C GLN A 32 -4.65 21.42 0.26
N GLN A 33 -3.76 20.44 0.38
CA GLN A 33 -2.39 20.65 0.89
C GLN A 33 -1.30 19.90 0.13
N LEU A 34 -1.65 18.88 -0.66
CA LEU A 34 -0.70 18.00 -1.34
C LEU A 34 -0.77 18.16 -2.85
N ASP A 35 0.36 17.92 -3.51
CA ASP A 35 0.48 17.86 -4.97
C ASP A 35 0.16 16.46 -5.51
N PHE A 36 0.28 15.42 -4.67
CA PHE A 36 -0.09 14.07 -5.02
C PHE A 36 -0.48 13.24 -3.80
N CYS A 37 -1.26 12.18 -3.99
CA CYS A 37 -1.51 11.21 -2.93
C CYS A 37 -1.75 9.78 -3.42
N SER A 38 -1.74 8.85 -2.48
CA SER A 38 -2.25 7.51 -2.63
C SER A 38 -3.12 7.14 -1.43
N VAL A 39 -4.26 6.51 -1.68
CA VAL A 39 -5.13 5.94 -0.64
C VAL A 39 -5.10 4.43 -0.78
N THR A 40 -4.40 3.78 0.15
CA THR A 40 -4.01 2.38 0.13
C THR A 40 -5.05 1.53 0.84
N GLY A 41 -5.69 0.61 0.12
CA GLY A 41 -6.55 -0.39 0.74
C GLY A 41 -5.75 -1.61 1.21
N HIS A 42 -6.07 -2.18 2.37
CA HIS A 42 -5.49 -3.46 2.75
C HIS A 42 -6.12 -4.60 1.92
N ALA A 43 -5.29 -5.44 1.30
CA ALA A 43 -5.76 -6.34 0.25
C ALA A 43 -5.56 -7.83 0.52
N HIS A 44 -4.42 -8.22 1.09
CA HIS A 44 -4.09 -9.63 1.17
C HIS A 44 -3.03 -9.94 2.25
N TRP A 45 -3.14 -11.12 2.88
CA TRP A 45 -2.20 -11.60 3.89
C TRP A 45 -2.12 -13.14 3.85
N PRO A 46 -1.22 -13.72 3.04
CA PRO A 46 -1.18 -15.16 2.77
C PRO A 46 -0.65 -15.99 3.96
N ASP A 47 0.20 -15.40 4.81
CA ASP A 47 0.78 -16.05 5.99
C ASP A 47 0.20 -15.49 7.32
N MET A 48 -1.08 -15.12 7.30
CA MET A 48 -1.80 -14.64 8.48
C MET A 48 -1.78 -15.69 9.60
N PRO A 49 -1.37 -15.32 10.83
CA PRO A 49 -1.42 -16.23 11.98
C PRO A 49 -2.83 -16.75 12.20
N HIS A 50 -2.96 -18.06 12.40
CA HIS A 50 -4.23 -18.71 12.65
C HIS A 50 -4.15 -19.55 13.93
N GLU A 51 -4.91 -19.14 14.93
CA GLU A 51 -5.11 -19.88 16.17
C GLU A 51 -6.62 -19.93 16.48
N PRO A 52 -7.29 -21.06 16.21
CA PRO A 52 -8.73 -21.21 16.39
C PRO A 52 -9.20 -20.77 17.77
N GLY A 53 -10.30 -20.03 17.82
CA GLY A 53 -10.90 -19.50 19.04
C GLY A 53 -10.21 -18.25 19.61
N ARG A 54 -8.89 -18.10 19.41
CA ARG A 54 -8.14 -16.94 19.91
C ARG A 54 -8.05 -15.81 18.89
N LEU A 55 -7.82 -16.14 17.62
CA LEU A 55 -7.57 -15.17 16.55
C LEU A 55 -8.70 -15.09 15.51
N ASP A 56 -9.81 -15.81 15.71
CA ASP A 56 -10.91 -15.86 14.73
C ASP A 56 -11.47 -14.47 14.40
N GLY A 57 -11.66 -13.62 15.42
CA GLY A 57 -12.15 -12.25 15.21
C GLY A 57 -11.17 -11.37 14.42
N LEU A 58 -9.85 -11.53 14.67
CA LEU A 58 -8.81 -10.82 13.93
C LEU A 58 -8.78 -11.26 12.47
N ALA A 59 -8.85 -12.58 12.24
CA ALA A 59 -8.85 -13.16 10.91
C ALA A 59 -10.09 -12.74 10.13
N LEU A 60 -11.26 -12.74 10.77
CA LEU A 60 -12.51 -12.29 10.17
C LEU A 60 -12.44 -10.81 9.78
N TYR A 61 -12.01 -9.94 10.70
CA TYR A 61 -11.86 -8.49 10.47
C TYR A 61 -11.01 -8.19 9.21
N HIS A 62 -9.85 -8.84 9.08
CA HIS A 62 -8.99 -8.64 7.92
C HIS A 62 -9.64 -9.19 6.63
N ARG A 63 -10.19 -10.41 6.68
CA ARG A 63 -10.82 -11.03 5.50
C ARG A 63 -12.02 -10.22 4.99
N GLU A 64 -12.82 -9.65 5.89
CA GLU A 64 -13.93 -8.77 5.53
C GLU A 64 -13.45 -7.48 4.86
N GLY A 65 -12.40 -6.84 5.37
CA GLY A 65 -11.83 -5.64 4.74
C GLY A 65 -11.15 -5.93 3.39
N PHE A 66 -10.47 -7.07 3.26
CA PHE A 66 -9.88 -7.52 1.99
C PHE A 66 -10.96 -7.80 0.95
N ALA A 67 -12.04 -8.48 1.34
CA ALA A 67 -13.19 -8.75 0.47
C ALA A 67 -13.86 -7.44 0.03
N LYS A 68 -14.07 -6.51 0.97
CA LYS A 68 -14.64 -5.20 0.67
C LYS A 68 -13.82 -4.41 -0.35
N LEU A 69 -12.49 -4.37 -0.19
CA LEU A 69 -11.62 -3.71 -1.17
C LEU A 69 -11.72 -4.41 -2.53
N ALA A 70 -11.65 -5.73 -2.56
CA ALA A 70 -11.70 -6.50 -3.79
C ALA A 70 -13.00 -6.34 -4.57
N ASP A 71 -14.14 -6.40 -3.87
CA ASP A 71 -15.46 -6.25 -4.45
C ASP A 71 -15.68 -4.85 -5.04
N ASN A 72 -14.97 -3.85 -4.52
CA ASN A 72 -15.07 -2.45 -4.94
C ASN A 72 -13.82 -1.94 -5.69
N TRP A 73 -12.86 -2.80 -6.04
CA TRP A 73 -11.58 -2.34 -6.62
C TRP A 73 -11.76 -1.50 -7.89
N PRO A 74 -12.62 -1.86 -8.86
CA PRO A 74 -12.89 -1.00 -10.02
C PRO A 74 -13.41 0.39 -9.61
N GLY A 75 -14.31 0.46 -8.62
CA GLY A 75 -14.82 1.74 -8.13
C GLY A 75 -13.75 2.58 -7.44
N VAL A 76 -12.81 1.96 -6.72
CA VAL A 76 -11.64 2.66 -6.16
C VAL A 76 -10.77 3.24 -7.28
N LEU A 77 -10.50 2.47 -8.34
CA LEU A 77 -9.75 2.96 -9.49
C LEU A 77 -10.45 4.15 -10.17
N ASP A 78 -11.75 4.03 -10.43
CA ASP A 78 -12.55 5.08 -11.05
C ASP A 78 -12.51 6.37 -10.21
N THR A 79 -12.74 6.29 -8.90
CA THR A 79 -12.69 7.47 -8.01
C THR A 79 -11.29 8.08 -7.93
N MET A 80 -10.23 7.27 -7.92
CA MET A 80 -8.85 7.75 -7.94
C MET A 80 -8.53 8.48 -9.25
N ASP A 81 -8.97 7.95 -10.39
CA ASP A 81 -8.78 8.56 -11.71
C ASP A 81 -9.61 9.86 -11.87
N GLU A 82 -10.85 9.87 -11.38
CA GLU A 82 -11.69 11.08 -11.37
C GLU A 82 -11.08 12.23 -10.56
N ALA A 83 -10.39 11.92 -9.46
CA ALA A 83 -9.69 12.91 -8.64
C ALA A 83 -8.34 13.35 -9.23
N ASN A 84 -7.77 12.59 -10.17
CA ASN A 84 -6.50 12.88 -10.80
C ASN A 84 -6.62 14.10 -11.73
N ASP A 85 -5.89 15.17 -11.43
CA ASP A 85 -5.85 16.40 -12.22
C ASP A 85 -4.39 16.71 -12.61
N PRO A 86 -3.94 16.23 -13.78
CA PRO A 86 -2.56 16.40 -14.23
C PRO A 86 -2.09 17.85 -14.20
N GLY A 87 -1.00 18.10 -13.46
CA GLY A 87 -0.44 19.44 -13.28
C GLY A 87 -0.98 20.22 -12.07
N ARG A 88 -1.99 19.67 -11.36
CA ARG A 88 -2.49 20.23 -10.10
C ARG A 88 -2.46 19.22 -8.95
N PHE A 89 -2.93 18.00 -9.16
CA PHE A 89 -3.03 16.97 -8.14
C PHE A 89 -2.97 15.58 -8.78
N VAL A 90 -1.99 14.75 -8.41
CA VAL A 90 -1.82 13.41 -9.00
C VAL A 90 -2.20 12.31 -8.02
N THR A 91 -2.94 11.30 -8.49
CA THR A 91 -3.27 10.12 -7.68
C THR A 91 -2.49 8.89 -8.16
N PHE A 92 -2.13 8.03 -7.20
CA PHE A 92 -1.52 6.72 -7.47
C PHE A 92 -2.39 5.64 -6.86
N PRO A 93 -3.12 4.81 -7.63
CA PRO A 93 -3.86 3.69 -7.07
C PRO A 93 -2.93 2.72 -6.33
N SER A 94 -3.36 2.23 -5.19
CA SER A 94 -2.52 1.34 -4.38
C SER A 94 -3.29 0.39 -3.49
N PHE A 95 -2.58 -0.63 -3.03
CA PHE A 95 -3.04 -1.54 -2.02
C PHE A 95 -1.87 -2.06 -1.18
N GLU A 96 -2.17 -2.58 0.01
CA GLU A 96 -1.18 -3.14 0.91
C GLU A 96 -1.29 -4.66 0.95
N TRP A 97 -0.15 -5.31 0.74
CA TRP A 97 0.04 -6.74 0.94
C TRP A 97 0.80 -6.97 2.24
N HIS A 98 0.29 -7.86 3.07
CA HIS A 98 0.86 -8.16 4.38
C HIS A 98 1.65 -9.45 4.38
N SER A 99 2.75 -9.49 5.14
CA SER A 99 3.44 -10.75 5.40
C SER A 99 4.14 -10.78 6.73
N MET A 100 3.91 -11.84 7.51
CA MET A 100 4.72 -12.12 8.69
C MET A 100 6.17 -12.42 8.32
N ARG A 101 6.39 -13.16 7.23
CA ARG A 101 7.71 -13.62 6.81
C ARG A 101 8.56 -12.55 6.11
N SER A 102 7.93 -11.67 5.34
CA SER A 102 8.64 -10.72 4.46
C SER A 102 8.42 -9.26 4.85
N GLY A 103 7.48 -9.00 5.76
CA GLY A 103 7.01 -7.67 6.08
C GLY A 103 5.94 -7.19 5.11
N ASP A 104 5.26 -6.14 5.51
CA ASP A 104 4.20 -5.54 4.71
C ASP A 104 4.76 -4.66 3.61
N HIS A 105 4.08 -4.62 2.48
CA HIS A 105 4.47 -3.83 1.32
C HIS A 105 3.25 -3.07 0.79
N ALA A 106 3.40 -1.78 0.54
CA ALA A 106 2.45 -0.98 -0.20
C ALA A 106 2.82 -1.01 -1.68
N ILE A 107 1.86 -1.41 -2.51
CA ILE A 107 1.99 -1.56 -3.95
C ILE A 107 1.31 -0.38 -4.62
N TYR A 108 2.04 0.32 -5.48
CA TYR A 108 1.60 1.53 -6.15
C TYR A 108 1.62 1.34 -7.65
N TYR A 109 0.52 1.67 -8.32
CA TYR A 109 0.49 1.84 -9.76
C TYR A 109 0.85 3.27 -10.13
N ARG A 110 1.67 3.44 -11.17
CA ARG A 110 1.99 4.77 -11.70
C ARG A 110 0.73 5.45 -12.28
N ASP A 111 -0.15 4.66 -12.87
CA ASP A 111 -1.31 5.12 -13.63
C ASP A 111 -2.61 4.52 -13.06
N GLY A 112 -3.78 5.04 -13.45
CA GLY A 112 -5.12 4.63 -12.98
C GLY A 112 -5.54 3.19 -13.27
N ALA A 113 -4.67 2.34 -13.84
CA ALA A 113 -4.97 0.99 -14.27
C ALA A 113 -4.05 -0.02 -13.57
N GLY A 114 -4.66 -0.98 -12.86
CA GLY A 114 -3.94 -2.08 -12.21
C GLY A 114 -4.90 -3.10 -11.63
N GLU A 115 -4.51 -4.37 -11.63
CA GLU A 115 -5.27 -5.43 -10.99
C GLU A 115 -5.01 -5.48 -9.47
N LEU A 116 -5.95 -6.00 -8.68
CA LEU A 116 -5.69 -6.22 -7.26
C LEU A 116 -4.93 -7.54 -7.07
N LEU A 117 -3.59 -7.47 -7.00
CA LEU A 117 -2.75 -8.65 -6.85
C LEU A 117 -2.99 -9.35 -5.50
N ARG A 118 -2.88 -10.69 -5.50
CA ARG A 118 -2.97 -11.52 -4.29
C ARG A 118 -1.84 -12.55 -4.25
N PRO A 119 -0.59 -12.10 -4.11
CA PRO A 119 0.55 -12.99 -4.13
C PRO A 119 0.67 -13.81 -2.85
N ASP A 120 1.08 -15.07 -2.97
CA ASP A 120 1.26 -15.99 -1.84
C ASP A 120 2.61 -15.79 -1.11
N SER A 121 3.53 -15.03 -1.72
CA SER A 121 4.87 -14.75 -1.17
C SER A 121 5.50 -13.52 -1.80
N ILE A 122 6.59 -13.02 -1.21
CA ILE A 122 7.38 -11.92 -1.79
C ILE A 122 7.96 -12.27 -3.18
N GLY A 123 8.36 -13.53 -3.40
CA GLY A 123 8.86 -13.97 -4.70
C GLY A 123 7.75 -14.01 -5.76
N ASP A 124 6.53 -14.37 -5.35
CA ASP A 124 5.34 -14.31 -6.21
C ASP A 124 4.92 -12.86 -6.49
N LEU A 125 4.96 -11.98 -5.49
CA LEU A 125 4.75 -10.53 -5.68
C LEU A 125 5.73 -9.97 -6.71
N HIS A 126 7.03 -10.24 -6.55
CA HIS A 126 8.07 -9.80 -7.50
C HIS A 126 7.83 -10.36 -8.91
N ALA A 127 7.39 -11.62 -9.03
CA ALA A 127 7.08 -12.21 -10.33
C ALA A 127 5.87 -11.54 -11.00
N GLN A 128 4.81 -11.25 -10.25
CA GLN A 128 3.62 -10.55 -10.76
C GLN A 128 3.95 -9.10 -11.16
N LEU A 129 4.73 -8.37 -10.36
CA LEU A 129 5.19 -7.02 -10.72
C LEU A 129 6.07 -7.00 -11.98
N ALA A 130 6.95 -7.99 -12.14
CA ALA A 130 7.77 -8.12 -13.34
C ALA A 130 6.93 -8.45 -14.59
N ALA A 131 5.86 -9.23 -14.44
CA ALA A 131 4.93 -9.50 -15.54
C ALA A 131 4.17 -8.23 -15.95
N LEU A 132 3.69 -7.45 -14.98
CA LEU A 132 3.06 -6.15 -15.22
C LEU A 132 3.99 -5.17 -15.95
N ASP A 133 5.26 -5.08 -15.52
CA ASP A 133 6.25 -4.22 -16.20
C ASP A 133 6.48 -4.65 -17.65
N ALA A 134 6.53 -5.97 -17.92
CA ALA A 134 6.64 -6.51 -19.29
C ALA A 134 5.42 -6.18 -20.16
N GLU A 135 4.26 -5.94 -19.56
CA GLU A 135 3.02 -5.50 -20.20
C GLU A 135 2.90 -3.96 -20.27
N GLY A 136 3.88 -3.22 -19.73
CA GLY A 136 3.93 -1.76 -19.71
C GLY A 136 3.20 -1.11 -18.53
N VAL A 137 2.72 -1.90 -17.57
CA VAL A 137 2.09 -1.44 -16.33
C VAL A 137 3.17 -1.26 -15.27
N ALA A 138 3.57 -0.01 -15.04
CA ALA A 138 4.59 0.30 -14.05
C ALA A 138 4.01 0.31 -12.64
N ALA A 139 4.62 -0.48 -11.76
CA ALA A 139 4.28 -0.54 -10.35
C ALA A 139 5.54 -0.67 -9.48
N MET A 140 5.44 -0.26 -8.23
CA MET A 140 6.46 -0.45 -7.20
C MET A 140 5.83 -1.04 -5.94
N ALA A 141 6.61 -1.76 -5.14
CA ALA A 141 6.19 -2.36 -3.88
C ALA A 141 7.14 -1.93 -2.77
N ASN A 142 6.79 -0.87 -2.04
CA ASN A 142 7.64 -0.32 -1.00
C ASN A 142 7.35 -0.99 0.34
N PRO A 143 8.38 -1.38 1.11
CA PRO A 143 8.18 -1.96 2.41
C PRO A 143 7.64 -0.92 3.40
N HIS A 144 6.72 -1.38 4.23
CA HIS A 144 6.09 -0.66 5.32
C HIS A 144 6.49 -1.29 6.67
N HIS A 145 6.12 -0.67 7.80
CA HIS A 145 6.43 -1.15 9.15
C HIS A 145 7.93 -1.38 9.42
N ILE A 146 8.80 -0.47 8.98
CA ILE A 146 10.26 -0.69 9.04
C ILE A 146 10.77 -0.94 10.47
N GLY A 147 10.20 -0.26 11.47
CA GLY A 147 10.57 -0.44 12.88
C GLY A 147 10.02 -1.70 13.55
N TYR A 148 9.14 -2.45 12.90
CA TYR A 148 8.56 -3.66 13.50
C TYR A 148 9.56 -4.82 13.49
N HIS A 149 9.41 -5.72 14.46
CA HIS A 149 10.23 -6.92 14.52
C HIS A 149 9.94 -7.87 13.33
N ARG A 150 11.00 -8.48 12.79
CA ARG A 150 10.89 -9.53 11.74
C ARG A 150 10.02 -10.69 12.23
N GLY A 151 9.10 -11.19 11.43
CA GLY A 151 8.14 -12.19 11.91
C GLY A 151 6.94 -11.57 12.64
N SER A 152 6.80 -10.24 12.62
CA SER A 152 5.66 -9.50 13.15
C SER A 152 5.32 -8.34 12.21
N ARG A 153 5.22 -8.65 10.91
CA ARG A 153 4.94 -7.71 9.80
C ARG A 153 6.01 -6.65 9.53
N GLY A 154 7.09 -6.61 10.30
CA GLY A 154 8.28 -5.82 9.97
C GLY A 154 9.07 -6.38 8.80
N ILE A 155 9.71 -5.47 8.06
CA ILE A 155 10.51 -5.79 6.88
C ILE A 155 11.54 -6.90 7.16
N ASN A 156 11.67 -7.81 6.20
CA ASN A 156 12.78 -8.75 6.16
C ASN A 156 13.79 -8.34 5.08
N TRP A 157 14.90 -7.73 5.51
CA TRP A 157 15.96 -7.24 4.61
C TRP A 157 16.61 -8.32 3.73
N ASP A 158 16.55 -9.60 4.13
CA ASP A 158 17.05 -10.71 3.30
C ASP A 158 16.20 -10.89 2.03
N HIS A 159 14.95 -10.40 2.03
CA HIS A 159 14.00 -10.49 0.92
C HIS A 159 13.89 -9.17 0.14
N TYR A 160 14.54 -8.10 0.61
CA TYR A 160 14.46 -6.79 -0.01
C TYR A 160 15.13 -6.79 -1.39
N ASP A 161 14.43 -6.25 -2.38
CA ASP A 161 14.93 -6.14 -3.74
C ASP A 161 14.69 -4.72 -4.27
N PRO A 162 15.75 -3.91 -4.45
CA PRO A 162 15.63 -2.51 -4.85
C PRO A 162 15.08 -2.34 -6.28
N ARG A 163 14.95 -3.43 -7.06
CA ARG A 163 14.30 -3.39 -8.37
C ARG A 163 12.80 -3.10 -8.27
N PHE A 164 12.16 -3.54 -7.18
CA PHE A 164 10.71 -3.36 -6.96
C PHE A 164 10.42 -2.25 -5.95
N SER A 165 11.41 -1.87 -5.14
CA SER A 165 11.30 -0.83 -4.12
C SER A 165 12.45 0.16 -4.25
N PRO A 166 12.28 1.28 -4.97
CA PRO A 166 13.31 2.29 -5.07
C PRO A 166 13.46 3.12 -3.79
N VAL A 167 12.46 3.08 -2.90
CA VAL A 167 12.40 3.85 -1.66
C VAL A 167 11.82 3.00 -0.52
N VAL A 168 12.20 3.32 0.71
CA VAL A 168 11.70 2.68 1.93
C VAL A 168 11.03 3.72 2.83
N GLU A 169 10.00 3.32 3.57
CA GLU A 169 9.29 4.20 4.49
C GLU A 169 10.15 4.50 5.73
N MET A 170 10.62 5.75 5.87
CA MET A 170 11.43 6.13 7.04
C MET A 170 10.61 6.67 8.22
N MET A 171 9.43 7.23 7.94
CA MET A 171 8.51 7.79 8.93
C MET A 171 7.08 7.43 8.57
N SER A 172 6.31 6.98 9.56
CA SER A 172 4.86 6.81 9.45
C SER A 172 4.19 6.87 10.81
N MET A 173 2.88 6.60 10.85
CA MET A 173 2.15 6.39 12.11
C MET A 173 2.78 5.28 12.98
N HIS A 174 3.55 4.37 12.36
CA HIS A 174 4.22 3.27 13.05
C HIS A 174 5.57 3.64 13.66
N GLY A 175 6.00 4.90 13.52
CA GLY A 175 7.17 5.46 14.17
C GLY A 175 8.26 5.90 13.19
N CYS A 176 9.46 6.07 13.74
CA CYS A 176 10.67 6.47 13.02
C CYS A 176 11.61 5.28 12.82
N ALA A 177 12.05 5.05 11.60
CA ALA A 177 13.03 4.02 11.27
C ALA A 177 14.48 4.45 11.53
N GLU A 178 14.74 5.74 11.77
CA GLU A 178 16.10 6.25 12.04
C GLU A 178 16.54 6.05 13.50
N SER A 179 15.60 6.10 14.45
CA SER A 179 15.90 6.00 15.89
C SER A 179 14.66 5.72 16.73
N ASP A 180 14.83 4.95 17.80
CA ASP A 180 13.82 4.67 18.83
C ASP A 180 13.58 5.86 19.79
N VAL A 181 14.43 6.88 19.71
CA VAL A 181 14.31 8.15 20.46
C VAL A 181 14.14 9.37 19.55
N ALA A 182 13.85 9.15 18.26
CA ALA A 182 13.40 10.22 17.38
C ALA A 182 12.12 10.88 17.95
N PRO A 183 11.90 12.18 17.70
CA PRO A 183 10.82 12.95 18.31
C PRO A 183 9.41 12.35 18.12
#